data_AF-A0A849ZS59-F1
#
_entry.id   AF-A0A849ZS59-F1
#
_cell.length_a   1.000
_cell.length_b   1.000
_cell.length_c   1.000
_cell.angle_alpha   90.00
_cell.angle_beta   90.00
_cell.angle_gamma   90.00
#
_symmetry.space_group_name_H-M   'P 1'
#
loop_
_entity.id
_entity.type
_entity.pdbx_description
1 polymer ?
#
loop_
_entity_poly.entity_id
_entity_poly.type
_entity_poly.pdbx_seq_one_letter_code
_entity_poly.pdbx_strand_id
1 'polypeptide(L)' 'MNLSSNTQPLVAPELLDVRAVAALLGDCSERHIRRLSDAGRMPPPVRLGTLVRWKRSSLLEWIAAGCPQVRESCRGTR' A
#
# COMPACT_ATOMS: atom_id res chain seq x y z
N MET A 1 4.16 38.93 -2.60
CA MET A 1 2.97 38.23 -3.18
C MET A 1 3.00 36.81 -2.65
N ASN A 2 1.84 36.30 -2.21
CA ASN A 2 1.67 35.43 -1.05
C ASN A 2 2.45 34.09 -1.00
N LEU A 3 2.87 33.80 0.23
CA LEU A 3 3.31 32.52 0.79
C LEU A 3 2.13 31.53 0.77
N SER A 4 2.22 30.44 0.00
CA SER A 4 1.43 29.25 0.26
C SER A 4 2.27 28.29 1.10
N SER A 5 2.21 28.48 2.41
CA SER A 5 2.60 27.46 3.39
C SER A 5 1.66 26.28 3.22
N ASN A 6 2.15 25.24 2.55
CA ASN A 6 1.52 23.93 2.52
C ASN A 6 1.60 23.36 3.94
N THR A 7 0.54 23.55 4.73
CA THR A 7 0.39 22.94 6.05
C THR A 7 0.36 21.42 5.88
N GLN A 8 1.54 20.81 5.92
CA GLN A 8 1.70 19.38 6.14
C GLN A 8 1.11 19.05 7.52
N PRO A 9 0.27 18.02 7.64
CA PRO A 9 -0.16 17.56 8.95
C PRO A 9 1.05 17.03 9.71
N LEU A 10 1.24 17.52 10.95
CA LEU A 10 2.21 17.05 11.96
C LEU A 10 2.06 15.56 12.33
N VAL A 11 1.05 14.88 11.77
CA VAL A 11 0.79 13.47 11.92
C VAL A 11 0.93 12.84 10.54
N ALA A 12 1.90 11.94 10.38
CA ALA A 12 2.04 11.19 9.14
C ALA A 12 0.73 10.43 8.87
N PRO A 13 0.17 10.48 7.65
CA PRO A 13 -1.06 9.74 7.35
C PRO A 13 -0.80 8.25 7.60
N GLU A 14 -1.50 7.72 8.61
CA GLU A 14 -1.39 6.32 9.01
C GLU A 14 -1.92 5.40 7.91
N LEU A 15 -2.82 5.92 7.07
CA LEU A 15 -3.41 5.26 5.92
C LEU A 15 -2.85 5.87 4.62
N LEU A 16 -2.13 5.07 3.86
CA LEU A 16 -1.61 5.38 2.53
C LEU A 16 -2.62 5.05 1.45
N ASP A 17 -2.75 5.94 0.48
CA ASP A 17 -3.48 5.69 -0.76
C ASP A 17 -2.65 4.84 -1.74
N VAL A 18 -3.34 4.24 -2.71
CA VAL A 18 -2.74 3.35 -3.72
C VAL A 18 -1.55 3.97 -4.46
N ARG A 19 -1.58 5.30 -4.69
CA ARG A 19 -0.52 6.05 -5.36
C ARG A 19 0.74 6.16 -4.49
N ALA A 20 0.58 6.39 -3.20
CA ALA A 20 1.72 6.46 -2.27
C ALA A 20 2.37 5.08 -2.12
N VAL A 21 1.54 4.04 -2.06
CA VAL A 21 1.98 2.64 -2.06
C VAL A 21 2.75 2.30 -3.35
N ALA A 22 2.24 2.73 -4.51
CA ALA A 22 2.90 2.54 -5.80
C ALA A 22 4.28 3.21 -5.85
N ALA A 23 4.39 4.45 -5.38
CA ALA A 23 5.65 5.17 -5.32
C ALA A 23 6.68 4.47 -4.41
N LEU A 24 6.24 3.94 -3.26
CA LEU A 24 7.11 3.18 -2.35
C LEU A 24 7.67 1.89 -2.96
N LEU A 25 6.96 1.31 -3.93
CA LEU A 25 7.32 0.06 -4.59
C LEU A 25 8.07 0.27 -5.93
N GLY A 26 8.36 1.52 -6.32
CA GLY A 26 9.07 1.84 -7.56
C GLY A 26 8.15 2.06 -8.76
N ASP A 27 7.11 2.90 -8.61
CA ASP A 27 6.24 3.36 -9.70
C ASP A 27 5.39 2.27 -10.39
N CYS A 28 4.87 1.32 -9.61
CA CYS A 28 3.87 0.38 -10.10
C CYS A 28 2.53 1.06 -10.43
N SER A 29 1.84 0.67 -11.50
CA SER A 29 0.49 1.19 -11.78
C SER A 29 -0.51 0.82 -10.67
N GLU A 30 -1.47 1.68 -10.36
CA GLU A 30 -2.48 1.43 -9.32
C GLU A 30 -3.24 0.11 -9.51
N ARG A 31 -3.53 -0.23 -10.77
CA ARG A 31 -4.18 -1.50 -11.14
C ARG A 31 -3.32 -2.70 -10.76
N HIS A 32 -2.00 -2.59 -10.90
CA HIS A 32 -1.05 -3.62 -10.51
C HIS A 32 -1.06 -3.83 -8.99
N ILE A 33 -1.09 -2.73 -8.21
CA ILE A 33 -1.22 -2.76 -6.75
C ILE A 33 -2.54 -3.41 -6.31
N ARG A 34 -3.66 -3.02 -6.92
CA ARG A 34 -4.96 -3.65 -6.64
C ARG A 34 -4.92 -5.16 -6.92
N ARG A 35 -4.33 -5.57 -8.05
CA ARG A 35 -4.17 -7.00 -8.39
C ARG A 35 -3.26 -7.74 -7.43
N LEU A 36 -2.16 -7.14 -6.98
CA LEU A 36 -1.27 -7.69 -5.94
C LEU A 36 -2.00 -7.87 -4.62
N SER A 37 -2.81 -6.88 -4.24
CA SER A 37 -3.65 -6.93 -3.05
C SER A 37 -4.72 -8.03 -3.15
N ASP A 38 -5.40 -8.16 -4.29
CA ASP A 38 -6.38 -9.24 -4.54
C ASP A 38 -5.72 -10.62 -4.54
N ALA A 39 -4.51 -10.72 -5.09
CA ALA A 39 -3.69 -11.94 -5.01
C ALA A 39 -3.17 -12.23 -3.59
N GLY A 40 -3.41 -11.31 -2.64
CA GLY A 40 -2.93 -11.40 -1.27
C GLY A 40 -1.42 -11.43 -1.18
N ARG A 41 -0.70 -10.72 -2.05
CA ARG A 41 0.76 -10.57 -1.93
C ARG A 41 1.14 -9.39 -1.04
N MET A 42 0.17 -8.62 -0.58
CA MET A 42 0.34 -7.34 0.08
C MET A 42 -0.45 -7.32 1.40
N PRO A 43 -0.05 -6.50 2.40
CA PRO A 43 -0.81 -6.32 3.63
C PRO A 43 -2.29 -6.01 3.38
N PRO A 44 -3.18 -6.45 4.29
CA PRO A 44 -4.62 -6.35 4.12
C PRO A 44 -5.05 -4.88 3.98
N PRO A 45 -5.80 -4.55 2.91
CA PRO A 45 -6.31 -3.20 2.75
C PRO A 45 -7.41 -2.89 3.76
N VAL A 46 -7.38 -1.68 4.31
CA VAL A 46 -8.48 -1.08 5.06
C VAL A 46 -9.50 -0.53 4.07
N ARG A 47 -10.68 -1.15 4.04
CA ARG A 47 -11.80 -0.73 3.19
C ARG A 47 -12.68 0.27 3.93
N LEU A 48 -12.72 1.50 3.44
CA LEU A 48 -13.64 2.56 3.86
C LEU A 48 -14.69 2.73 2.77
N GLY A 49 -15.64 1.80 2.72
CA GLY A 49 -16.63 1.71 1.64
C GLY A 49 -15.96 1.34 0.31
N THR A 50 -16.00 2.26 -0.66
CA THR A 50 -15.32 2.11 -1.96
C THR A 50 -13.84 2.49 -1.93
N LEU A 51 -13.39 3.19 -0.89
CA LEU A 51 -11.99 3.58 -0.74
C LEU A 51 -11.19 2.44 -0.12
N VAL A 52 -10.06 2.13 -0.77
CA VAL A 52 -9.12 1.10 -0.35
C VAL A 52 -7.85 1.82 0.08
N ARG A 53 -7.50 1.72 1.37
CA ARG A 53 -6.30 2.34 1.95
C ARG A 53 -5.45 1.30 2.66
N TRP A 54 -4.15 1.55 2.79
CA TRP A 54 -3.23 0.65 3.47
C TRP A 54 -2.60 1.29 4.69
N LYS A 55 -2.43 0.55 5.78
CA LYS A 55 -1.70 1.05 6.95
C LYS A 55 -0.21 1.17 6.62
N ARG A 56 0.36 2.35 6.88
CA ARG A 56 1.78 2.63 6.68
C ARG A 56 2.67 1.69 7.48
N SER A 57 2.37 1.49 8.77
CA SER A 57 3.18 0.63 9.65
C SER A 57 3.26 -0.79 9.13
N SER A 58 2.13 -1.39 8.75
CA SER A 58 2.09 -2.73 8.17
C SER A 58 2.84 -2.82 6.83
N LEU A 59 2.80 -1.77 6.01
CA LEU A 59 3.60 -1.72 4.78
C LEU A 59 5.10 -1.69 5.08
N LEU A 60 5.52 -0.86 6.02
CA LEU A 60 6.93 -0.72 6.39
C LEU A 60 7.47 -2.03 6.98
N GLU A 61 6.72 -2.67 7.88
CA GLU A 61 7.08 -3.99 8.41
C GLU A 61 7.19 -5.04 7.30
N TRP A 62 6.26 -5.02 6.35
CA TRP A 62 6.27 -5.94 5.21
C TRP A 62 7.44 -5.69 4.24
N ILE A 63 7.78 -4.43 3.98
CA ILE A 63 8.97 -4.06 3.20
C ILE A 63 10.24 -4.49 3.93
N ALA A 64 10.31 -4.25 5.25
CA ALA A 64 11.43 -4.65 6.09
C ALA A 64 11.60 -6.17 6.18
N ALA A 65 10.50 -6.92 6.13
CA ALA A 65 10.50 -8.38 6.03
C ALA A 65 10.91 -8.90 4.65
N GLY A 66 11.19 -8.02 3.67
CA GLY A 66 11.69 -8.41 2.35
C GLY A 66 10.60 -8.74 1.34
N CYS A 67 9.41 -8.14 1.44
CA CYS A 67 8.31 -8.34 0.50
C CYS A 67 7.78 -9.80 0.45
N PRO A 68 7.51 -10.45 1.61
CA PRO A 68 7.01 -11.82 1.63
C PRO A 68 5.59 -11.88 1.05
N GLN A 69 5.30 -12.93 0.30
CA GLN A 69 3.97 -13.13 -0.28
C GLN A 69 2.96 -13.44 0.84
N VAL A 70 2.00 -12.54 1.12
CA VAL A 70 1.05 -12.68 2.24
C VAL A 70 0.11 -13.90 2.10
N ARG A 71 -0.10 -14.40 0.87
CA ARG A 71 -0.74 -15.68 0.56
C ARG A 71 0.16 -16.45 -0.36
N GLU A 72 0.65 -17.60 0.11
CA GLU A 72 1.11 -18.65 -0.79
C GLU A 72 -0.10 -19.07 -1.64
N SER A 73 -0.15 -18.60 -2.88
CA SER A 73 -1.03 -19.19 -3.88
C SER A 73 -0.66 -20.67 -3.93
N CYS A 74 -1.56 -21.55 -3.47
CA CYS A 74 -1.37 -22.99 -3.46
C CYS A 74 -0.70 -23.41 -4.78
N ARG A 75 0.55 -23.86 -4.71
CA ARG A 75 1.20 -24.58 -5.81
C ARG A 75 0.53 -25.94 -5.92
N GLY A 76 -0.67 -25.96 -6.51
CA GLY A 76 -1.29 -27.17 -7.03
C GLY A 76 -0.75 -27.43 -8.44
N THR A 77 0.51 -27.89 -8.51
CA THR A 77 0.96 -28.66 -9.66
C THR A 77 0.65 -30.11 -9.35
N ARG A 78 -0.41 -30.65 -9.95
CA ARG A 78 -0.47 -32.03 -10.47
C ARG A 78 -1.73 -32.25 -11.29
#